data_AF-A0A964QDX2-F1
#
_entry.id   AF-A0A964QDX2-F1
#
_cell.length_a   1.000
_cell.length_b   1.000
_cell.length_c   1.000
_cell.angle_alpha   90.00
_cell.angle_beta   90.00
_cell.angle_gamma   90.00
#
_symmetry.space_group_name_H-M   'P 1'
#
loop_
_entity.id
_entity.type
_entity.pdbx_description
1 polymer ?
#
loop_
_entity_poly.entity_id
_entity_poly.type
_entity_poly.pdbx_seq_one_letter_code
_entity_poly.pdbx_strand_id
1 'polypeptide(L)'
;MMTSVSFPSLPQALSVQRRHSLGRMMHSSTALLLSVIGALIVLLALLILFHHNLNATKGYKLRTLERARSQLLLEQEVLSMQIAKSHSLDALQNDPQIFTMQKPVKPKYVQSDISIAEVATGTN
;
A
#
# COMPACT_ATOMS: atom_id res chain seq x y z
N MET A 1 -90.52 8.83 -57.89
CA MET A 1 -89.64 9.98 -58.23
C MET A 1 -89.46 10.76 -56.94
N MET A 2 -88.46 10.56 -56.06
CA MET A 2 -87.01 10.35 -56.18
C MET A 2 -86.26 11.64 -56.52
N THR A 3 -85.74 12.33 -55.50
CA THR A 3 -84.46 13.06 -55.51
C THR A 3 -83.97 13.31 -54.07
N SER A 4 -83.20 12.37 -53.54
CA SER A 4 -82.39 12.54 -52.33
C SER A 4 -81.11 13.29 -52.69
N VAL A 5 -80.86 14.44 -52.06
CA VAL A 5 -79.65 15.23 -52.24
C VAL A 5 -78.52 14.61 -51.43
N SER A 6 -77.51 14.08 -52.12
CA SER A 6 -76.30 13.52 -51.52
C SER A 6 -75.27 14.61 -51.26
N PHE A 7 -74.89 14.80 -50.00
CA PHE A 7 -73.77 15.65 -49.61
C PHE A 7 -72.43 14.90 -49.78
N PRO A 8 -71.36 15.54 -50.25
CA PRO A 8 -70.04 14.91 -50.31
C PRO A 8 -69.45 14.81 -48.90
N SER A 9 -69.10 13.58 -48.47
CA SER A 9 -68.36 13.32 -47.25
C SER A 9 -66.92 13.83 -47.37
N LEU A 10 -66.53 14.74 -46.48
CA LEU A 10 -65.14 15.15 -46.26
C LEU A 10 -64.26 13.92 -45.94
N PRO A 11 -63.05 13.80 -46.50
CA PRO A 11 -62.14 12.72 -46.13
C PRO A 11 -61.68 12.89 -44.68
N GLN A 12 -61.98 11.88 -43.86
CA GLN A 12 -61.53 11.78 -42.47
C GLN A 12 -59.99 11.66 -42.40
N ALA A 13 -59.43 12.35 -41.42
CA ALA A 13 -58.01 12.54 -41.20
C ALA A 13 -57.21 11.23 -41.06
N LEU A 14 -56.28 10.97 -41.98
CA LEU A 14 -55.37 9.83 -42.00
C LEU A 14 -54.00 10.09 -41.33
N SER A 15 -53.87 11.04 -40.41
CA SER A 15 -52.54 11.53 -39.98
C SER A 15 -52.14 11.30 -38.51
N VAL A 16 -52.96 10.68 -37.66
CA VAL A 16 -52.66 10.57 -36.21
C VAL A 16 -51.84 9.31 -35.84
N GLN A 17 -51.86 8.26 -36.66
CA GLN A 17 -51.31 6.96 -36.26
C GLN A 17 -49.77 6.84 -36.35
N ARG A 18 -49.10 7.69 -37.15
CA ARG A 18 -47.66 7.57 -37.42
C ARG A 18 -46.78 8.08 -36.26
N ARG A 19 -47.28 8.96 -35.38
CA ARG A 19 -46.49 9.57 -34.29
C ARG A 19 -46.23 8.63 -33.10
N HIS A 20 -47.15 7.71 -32.82
CA HIS A 20 -47.04 6.81 -31.67
C HIS A 20 -45.95 5.73 -31.85
N SER A 21 -45.69 5.32 -33.10
CA SER A 21 -44.61 4.38 -33.44
C SER A 21 -43.22 4.97 -33.20
N LEU A 22 -43.03 6.25 -33.55
CA LEU A 22 -41.74 6.94 -33.40
C LEU A 22 -41.37 7.08 -31.91
N GLY A 23 -42.34 7.46 -31.07
CA GLY A 23 -42.12 7.58 -29.62
C GLY A 23 -41.69 6.27 -28.97
N ARG A 24 -42.32 5.14 -29.33
CA ARG A 24 -41.92 3.81 -28.84
C ARG A 24 -40.53 3.39 -29.32
N MET A 25 -40.17 3.65 -30.58
CA MET A 25 -38.81 3.40 -31.07
C MET A 25 -37.78 4.23 -30.31
N MET A 26 -38.07 5.51 -30.07
CA MET A 26 -37.18 6.40 -29.31
C MET A 26 -37.00 5.95 -27.87
N HIS A 27 -38.08 5.51 -27.21
CA HIS A 27 -38.03 4.97 -25.83
C HIS A 27 -37.25 3.65 -25.76
N SER A 28 -37.41 2.77 -26.77
CA SER A 28 -36.63 1.54 -26.86
C SER A 28 -35.13 1.84 -27.04
N SER A 29 -34.77 2.78 -27.91
CA SER A 29 -33.36 3.16 -28.12
C SER A 29 -32.75 3.83 -26.89
N THR A 30 -33.49 4.69 -26.19
CA THR A 30 -33.00 5.32 -24.95
C THR A 30 -32.86 4.31 -23.82
N ALA A 31 -33.78 3.35 -23.68
CA ALA A 31 -33.67 2.28 -22.69
C ALA A 31 -32.44 1.39 -22.94
N LEU A 32 -32.17 1.03 -24.20
CA LEU A 32 -30.96 0.27 -24.56
C LEU A 32 -29.68 1.06 -24.27
N LEU A 33 -29.64 2.36 -24.61
CA LEU A 33 -28.48 3.21 -24.31
C LEU A 33 -28.22 3.30 -22.81
N LEU A 34 -29.26 3.53 -21.99
CA LEU A 34 -29.13 3.58 -20.54
C LEU A 34 -28.66 2.24 -19.97
N SER A 35 -29.15 1.13 -20.49
CA SER A 35 -28.70 -0.21 -20.09
C SER A 35 -27.23 -0.44 -20.42
N VAL A 36 -26.76 -0.03 -21.61
CA VAL A 36 -25.37 -0.20 -22.02
C VAL A 36 -24.44 0.70 -21.19
N ILE A 37 -24.85 1.95 -20.94
CA ILE A 37 -24.09 2.88 -20.09
C ILE A 37 -24.02 2.34 -18.65
N GLY A 38 -25.13 1.85 -18.11
CA GLY A 38 -25.16 1.24 -16.77
C GLY A 38 -24.24 0.02 -16.67
N ALA A 39 -24.28 -0.86 -17.67
CA ALA A 39 -23.39 -2.01 -17.74
C ALA A 39 -21.90 -1.62 -17.82
N LEU A 40 -21.57 -0.59 -18.62
CA LEU A 40 -20.22 -0.02 -18.70
C LEU A 40 -19.74 0.52 -17.35
N ILE A 41 -20.59 1.25 -16.63
CA ILE A 41 -20.26 1.80 -15.32
C ILE A 41 -20.01 0.67 -14.31
N VAL A 42 -20.85 -0.35 -14.28
CA VAL A 42 -20.67 -1.51 -13.39
C VAL A 42 -19.38 -2.26 -13.73
N LEU A 43 -19.10 -2.48 -15.02
CA LEU A 43 -17.86 -3.11 -15.47
C LEU A 43 -16.62 -2.32 -15.04
N LEU A 44 -16.64 -0.99 -15.22
CA LEU A 44 -15.56 -0.10 -14.78
C LEU A 44 -15.40 -0.14 -13.25
N ALA A 45 -16.49 -0.12 -12.50
CA ALA A 45 -16.46 -0.20 -11.04
C ALA A 45 -15.81 -1.52 -10.57
N LEU A 46 -16.16 -2.64 -11.19
CA LEU A 46 -15.53 -3.93 -10.90
C LEU A 46 -14.04 -3.92 -11.26
N LEU A 47 -13.65 -3.41 -12.43
CA LEU A 47 -12.25 -3.29 -12.84
C LEU A 47 -11.44 -2.45 -11.84
N ILE A 48 -11.96 -1.31 -11.42
CA ILE A 48 -11.30 -0.44 -10.44
C ILE A 48 -11.17 -1.17 -9.09
N LEU A 49 -12.22 -1.85 -8.63
CA LEU A 49 -12.21 -2.61 -7.39
C LEU A 49 -11.17 -3.74 -7.42
N PHE A 50 -11.10 -4.49 -8.52
CA PHE A 50 -10.08 -5.53 -8.72
C PHE A 50 -8.67 -4.92 -8.77
N HIS A 51 -8.49 -3.80 -9.47
CA HIS A 51 -7.18 -3.13 -9.53
C HIS A 51 -6.74 -2.66 -8.15
N HIS A 52 -7.65 -2.08 -7.36
CA HIS A 52 -7.37 -1.63 -6.01
C HIS A 52 -7.08 -2.79 -5.06
N ASN A 53 -7.83 -3.89 -5.14
CA ASN A 53 -7.56 -5.11 -4.38
C ASN A 53 -6.19 -5.70 -4.73
N LEU A 54 -5.86 -5.81 -6.01
CA LEU A 54 -4.53 -6.28 -6.43
C LEU A 54 -3.43 -5.34 -5.95
N ASN A 55 -3.66 -4.03 -5.97
CA ASN A 55 -2.69 -3.05 -5.51
C ASN A 55 -2.50 -3.10 -3.98
N ALA A 56 -3.56 -3.35 -3.21
CA ALA A 56 -3.47 -3.59 -1.78
C ALA A 56 -2.59 -4.81 -1.49
N THR A 57 -2.83 -5.93 -2.18
CA THR A 57 -2.02 -7.16 -2.01
C THR A 57 -0.57 -6.97 -2.44
N LYS A 58 -0.32 -6.20 -3.51
CA LYS A 58 1.05 -5.81 -3.93
C LYS A 58 1.73 -4.93 -2.89
N GLY A 59 1.01 -3.99 -2.29
CA GLY A 59 1.51 -3.16 -1.20
C GLY A 59 1.89 -3.96 0.05
N TYR A 60 1.08 -4.96 0.42
CA TYR A 60 1.42 -5.89 1.51
C TYR A 60 2.69 -6.69 1.19
N LYS A 61 2.82 -7.21 -0.04
CA LYS A 61 4.02 -7.93 -0.48
C LYS A 61 5.28 -7.06 -0.45
N LEU A 62 5.18 -5.81 -0.87
CA LEU A 62 6.30 -4.87 -0.83
C LEU A 62 6.75 -4.61 0.61
N ARG A 63 5.80 -4.33 1.51
CA ARG A 63 6.10 -4.06 2.93
C ARG A 63 6.66 -5.29 3.65
N THR A 64 6.27 -6.51 3.26
CA THR A 64 6.91 -7.74 3.78
C THR A 64 8.34 -7.89 3.28
N LEU A 65 8.60 -7.56 2.01
CA LEU A 65 9.93 -7.64 1.43
C LEU A 65 10.88 -6.59 2.04
N GLU A 66 10.37 -5.38 2.28
CA GLU A 66 11.12 -4.32 2.97
C GLU A 66 11.50 -4.73 4.40
N ARG A 67 10.58 -5.34 5.14
CA ARG A 67 10.88 -5.85 6.49
C ARG A 67 11.94 -6.94 6.46
N ALA A 68 11.84 -7.88 5.52
CA ALA A 68 12.84 -8.93 5.35
C ALA A 68 14.22 -8.34 5.00
N ARG A 69 14.26 -7.33 4.12
CA ARG A 69 15.49 -6.60 3.79
C ARG A 69 16.09 -5.92 5.03
N SER A 70 15.28 -5.22 5.83
CA SER A 70 15.75 -4.57 7.06
C SER A 70 16.30 -5.57 8.07
N GLN A 71 15.69 -6.74 8.21
CA GLN A 71 16.18 -7.81 9.08
C GLN A 71 17.54 -8.33 8.61
N LEU A 72 17.68 -8.63 7.32
CA LEU A 72 18.94 -9.12 6.76
C LEU A 72 20.08 -8.09 6.88
N LEU A 73 19.78 -6.80 6.72
CA LEU A 73 20.77 -5.74 6.90
C LEU A 73 21.25 -5.63 8.36
N LEU A 74 20.34 -5.77 9.32
CA LEU A 74 20.67 -5.77 10.75
C LEU A 74 21.56 -6.97 11.09
N GLU A 75 21.20 -8.16 10.59
CA GLU A 75 22.00 -9.36 10.77
C GLU A 75 23.41 -9.20 10.20
N GLN A 76 23.52 -8.61 9.00
CA GLN A 76 24.81 -8.30 8.38
C GLN A 76 25.64 -7.31 9.23
N GLU A 77 25.02 -6.27 9.78
CA GLU A 77 25.70 -5.28 10.62
C GLU A 77 26.25 -5.93 11.90
N VAL A 78 25.45 -6.77 12.56
CA VAL A 78 25.87 -7.52 13.74
C VAL A 78 27.03 -8.46 13.41
N LEU A 79 26.95 -9.19 12.29
CA LEU A 79 28.03 -10.07 11.87
C LEU A 79 29.32 -9.29 11.58
N SER A 80 29.21 -8.16 10.89
CA SER A 80 30.34 -7.27 10.59
C SER A 80 31.00 -6.75 11.87
N MET A 81 30.19 -6.36 12.86
CA MET A 81 30.69 -5.94 14.18
C MET A 81 31.43 -7.07 14.89
N GLN A 82 30.92 -8.30 14.85
CA GLN A 82 31.59 -9.46 15.45
C GLN A 82 32.92 -9.76 14.77
N ILE A 83 32.98 -9.68 13.44
CA ILE A 83 34.23 -9.84 12.67
C ILE A 83 35.22 -8.75 13.07
N ALA A 84 34.79 -7.48 13.12
CA ALA A 84 35.64 -6.37 13.54
C ALA A 84 36.17 -6.57 14.96
N LYS A 85 35.33 -7.03 15.90
CA LYS A 85 35.76 -7.34 17.27
C LYS A 85 36.80 -8.46 17.30
N SER A 86 36.60 -9.52 16.52
CA SER A 86 37.57 -10.61 16.41
C SER A 86 38.89 -10.11 15.84
N HIS A 87 38.84 -9.29 14.79
CA HIS A 87 40.03 -8.73 14.16
C HIS A 87 40.75 -7.73 15.07
N SER A 88 40.03 -6.91 15.85
CA SER A 88 40.62 -6.05 16.86
C SER A 88 41.28 -6.84 17.99
N LEU A 89 40.65 -7.94 18.44
CA LEU A 89 41.25 -8.82 19.44
C LEU A 89 42.49 -9.53 18.92
N ASP A 90 42.47 -10.00 17.68
CA ASP A 90 43.62 -10.64 17.05
C ASP A 90 44.76 -9.63 16.83
N ALA A 91 44.44 -8.40 16.40
CA ALA A 91 45.40 -7.32 16.30
C ALA A 91 46.04 -6.96 17.65
N LEU A 92 45.24 -6.93 18.74
CA LEU A 92 45.74 -6.72 20.10
C LEU A 92 46.58 -7.89 20.59
N GLN A 93 46.14 -9.13 20.37
CA GLN A 93 46.87 -10.32 20.79
C GLN A 93 48.21 -10.44 20.08
N ASN A 94 48.32 -10.00 18.84
CA ASN A 94 49.56 -10.05 18.07
C ASN A 94 50.40 -8.76 18.17
N ASP A 95 49.99 -7.77 18.98
CA ASP A 95 50.73 -6.53 19.14
C ASP A 95 52.01 -6.75 19.98
N PRO A 96 53.22 -6.52 19.42
CA PRO A 96 54.48 -6.66 20.15
C PRO A 96 54.59 -5.74 21.37
N GLN A 97 53.84 -4.63 21.43
CA GLN A 97 53.78 -3.79 22.63
C GLN A 97 52.99 -4.43 23.78
N ILE A 98 51.99 -5.27 23.49
CA ILE A 98 51.24 -6.00 24.53
C ILE A 98 52.07 -7.14 25.09
N PHE A 99 52.84 -7.85 24.26
CA PHE A 99 53.76 -8.90 24.73
C PHE A 99 54.90 -8.38 25.61
N THR A 100 55.31 -7.13 25.41
CA THR A 100 56.34 -6.47 26.21
C THR A 100 55.77 -5.73 27.42
N MET A 101 54.44 -5.72 27.58
CA MET A 101 53.76 -5.03 28.67
C MET A 101 53.93 -5.80 29.99
N GLN A 102 54.63 -5.19 30.96
CA GLN A 102 54.87 -5.79 32.27
C GLN A 102 53.68 -5.53 33.21
N LYS A 103 53.28 -6.54 33.99
CA LYS A 103 52.17 -6.42 34.97
C LYS A 103 52.46 -5.25 35.93
N PRO A 104 51.52 -4.31 36.12
CA PRO A 104 51.75 -3.17 37.01
C PRO A 104 51.91 -3.66 38.46
N VAL A 105 53.09 -3.41 39.03
CA VAL A 105 53.50 -3.92 40.36
C VAL A 105 52.77 -3.20 41.51
N LYS A 106 52.30 -1.97 41.28
CA LYS A 106 51.48 -1.18 42.23
C LYS A 106 50.51 -0.27 41.47
N PRO A 107 49.33 -0.77 41.06
CA PRO A 107 48.36 0.07 40.39
C PRO A 107 47.78 1.08 41.41
N LYS A 108 48.02 2.37 41.17
CA LYS A 108 47.65 3.47 42.08
C LYS A 108 46.12 3.69 42.16
N TYR A 109 45.38 3.13 41.20
CA TYR A 109 43.93 3.16 41.13
C TYR A 109 43.42 1.81 40.60
N VAL A 110 43.25 0.84 41.50
CA VAL A 110 42.31 -0.26 41.26
C VAL A 110 41.23 -0.06 42.30
N GLN A 111 40.32 0.86 42.01
CA GLN A 111 39.14 1.03 42.82
C GLN A 111 38.20 -0.10 42.42
N SER A 112 38.29 -1.21 43.15
CA SER A 112 37.33 -2.29 43.08
C SER A 112 35.96 -1.75 43.47
N ASP A 113 35.07 -1.57 42.50
CA ASP A 113 33.60 -1.53 42.63
C ASP A 113 33.00 -0.90 43.90
N ILE A 114 33.52 0.24 44.38
CA ILE A 114 32.77 1.08 45.31
C ILE A 114 32.38 2.33 44.55
N SER A 115 31.08 2.44 44.33
CA SER A 115 30.44 3.61 43.73
C SER A 115 30.83 4.84 44.57
N ILE A 116 31.42 5.84 43.93
CA ILE A 116 31.93 7.07 44.58
C ILE A 116 30.81 7.82 45.31
N ALA A 117 29.55 7.51 45.00
CA ALA A 117 28.35 8.01 45.67
C ALA A 117 28.18 7.52 47.12
N GLU A 118 28.73 6.36 47.51
CA GLU A 118 28.58 5.82 48.86
C GLU A 118 29.54 6.50 49.86
N VAL A 119 30.77 6.81 49.42
CA VAL A 119 31.78 7.50 50.24
C VAL A 119 31.39 8.95 50.55
N ALA A 120 30.54 9.57 49.72
CA ALA A 120 30.10 10.96 49.89
C ALA A 120 28.97 11.15 50.91
N THR A 121 28.42 10.07 51.51
CA THR A 121 27.31 10.15 52.49
C THR A 121 27.70 9.85 53.94
N GLY A 122 28.98 9.60 54.22
CA GLY A 122 29.50 9.42 55.57
C GLY A 122 30.05 10.71 56.18
N THR A 123 29.18 11.65 56.56
CA THR A 123 29.54 12.76 57.45
C THR A 123 28.82 12.59 58.78
N ASN A 124 29.62 12.30 59.82
CA ASN A 124 29.39 12.43 61.28
C ASN A 124 28.02 12.06 61.86
#